data_AF-A0A7C7GL71-F1
#
_entry.id   AF-A0A7C7GL71-F1
#
_cell.length_a   1.000
_cell.length_b   1.000
_cell.length_c   1.000
_cell.angle_alpha   90.00
_cell.angle_beta   90.00
_cell.angle_gamma   90.00
#
_symmetry.space_group_name_H-M   'P 1'
#
loop_
_entity.id
_entity.type
_entity.pdbx_description
1 polymer ?
#
loop_
_entity_poly.entity_id
_entity_poly.type
_entity_poly.pdbx_seq_one_letter_code
_entity_poly.pdbx_strand_id
1 'polypeptide(L)'
;MSARCARVLSNWTRILNMTAFAFQKYLNKFRSDSDGKIKGAVIQAEDELSAIGMAIGANWNGARAFTTTSGPGISLMSEFLGLAYFAEIPLVVFNIQRGGPSTGMPTRTQQSDIISSAFASHGDTKHILLFPGDPKECFEMSVRAFDIAERLQTPVIVMSDLDMGMNDWIVDPLEWDEKYKYDRGKVLKAKDLDELEMWGRYLDIDGDGIPYRTLPGTHESKGAFFTRGTSHDAFAGYTEDGRINADNLGRIAKKFDKSSRYLPRSIKKGSKSNTELGIIYFGSTSPAVDEAVDILKDKGFSFDRLRIRSFPFDRKLEHFIDDHKYVFILEQNRDAQMRTLIATELEKDFNKLQSILNFDGNPLTADFIVEEFIGRVKEDESLSRLIKKIKSAA
;
A
#
# COMPACT_ATOMS: atom_id res chain seq x y z
N MET A 1 7.65 -2.03 31.84
CA MET A 1 7.32 -1.06 30.77
C MET A 1 8.08 -1.28 29.45
N SER A 2 8.77 -2.42 29.24
CA SER A 2 9.58 -2.70 28.03
C SER A 2 8.94 -3.69 27.01
N ALA A 3 7.68 -4.07 27.19
CA ALA A 3 6.98 -5.04 26.31
C ALA A 3 6.35 -4.42 25.05
N ARG A 4 6.33 -3.08 24.91
CA ARG A 4 5.56 -2.37 23.87
C ARG A 4 6.24 -2.29 22.49
N CYS A 5 7.31 -3.07 22.29
CA CYS A 5 8.01 -3.16 21.01
C CYS A 5 7.99 -4.60 20.45
N ALA A 6 7.04 -5.44 20.88
CA ALA A 6 6.83 -6.72 20.24
C ALA A 6 6.35 -6.49 18.80
N ARG A 7 7.23 -6.74 17.81
CA ARG A 7 6.78 -7.00 16.45
C ARG A 7 6.35 -8.46 16.42
N VAL A 8 5.05 -8.68 16.34
CA VAL A 8 4.47 -10.02 16.13
C VAL A 8 4.34 -10.20 14.63
N LEU A 9 5.02 -11.21 14.11
CA LEU A 9 4.81 -11.69 12.75
C LEU A 9 4.05 -13.01 12.81
N SER A 10 2.93 -13.08 12.09
CA SER A 10 2.18 -14.32 11.87
C SER A 10 2.13 -14.68 10.38
N ASN A 11 2.38 -15.95 10.02
CA ASN A 11 2.40 -16.41 8.63
C ASN A 11 2.03 -17.91 8.51
N TRP A 12 1.59 -18.35 7.31
CA TRP A 12 1.22 -19.72 6.99
C TRP A 12 1.96 -20.33 5.77
N THR A 13 2.13 -19.61 4.66
CA THR A 13 2.51 -20.23 3.36
C THR A 13 4.01 -20.47 3.16
N ARG A 14 4.35 -21.60 2.52
CA ARG A 14 5.73 -22.16 2.37
C ARG A 14 6.73 -21.31 1.56
N ILE A 15 6.28 -20.49 0.61
CA ILE A 15 7.15 -19.56 -0.15
C ILE A 15 7.41 -18.28 0.65
N LEU A 16 6.38 -17.81 1.37
CA LEU A 16 6.43 -16.63 2.25
C LEU A 16 7.10 -16.91 3.60
N ASN A 17 7.30 -18.17 3.93
CA ASN A 17 8.16 -18.60 5.02
C ASN A 17 9.57 -17.98 4.89
N MET A 18 10.06 -17.66 3.69
CA MET A 18 11.34 -16.97 3.53
C MET A 18 11.34 -15.60 4.21
N THR A 19 10.28 -14.80 4.06
CA THR A 19 10.13 -13.51 4.76
C THR A 19 10.07 -13.69 6.27
N ALA A 20 9.32 -14.69 6.75
CA ALA A 20 9.19 -14.95 8.18
C ALA A 20 10.49 -15.47 8.82
N PHE A 21 11.19 -16.38 8.15
CA PHE A 21 12.50 -16.88 8.58
C PHE A 21 13.57 -15.80 8.52
N ALA A 22 13.59 -14.98 7.46
CA ALA A 22 14.48 -13.83 7.37
C ALA A 22 14.22 -12.84 8.51
N PHE A 23 12.95 -12.54 8.79
CA PHE A 23 12.57 -11.68 9.90
C PHE A 23 13.00 -12.26 11.25
N GLN A 24 12.79 -13.56 11.48
CA GLN A 24 13.25 -14.23 12.70
C GLN A 24 14.78 -14.16 12.86
N LYS A 25 15.53 -14.37 11.78
CA LYS A 25 17.00 -14.22 11.76
C LYS A 25 17.41 -12.80 12.17
N TYR A 26 16.75 -11.77 11.62
CA TYR A 26 17.04 -10.38 11.95
C TYR A 26 16.59 -9.98 13.36
N LEU A 27 15.48 -10.55 13.86
CA LEU A 27 15.07 -10.39 15.26
C LEU A 27 16.14 -10.92 16.21
N ASN A 28 16.65 -12.13 15.97
CA ASN A 28 17.72 -12.71 16.79
C ASN A 28 19.00 -11.86 16.77
N LYS A 29 19.33 -11.26 15.62
CA LYS A 29 20.54 -10.44 15.45
C LYS A 29 20.42 -9.06 16.09
N PHE A 30 19.28 -8.39 15.93
CA PHE A 30 19.14 -6.97 16.24
C PHE A 30 18.20 -6.65 17.40
N ARG A 31 17.45 -7.63 17.91
CA ARG A 31 16.41 -7.43 18.95
C ARG A 31 16.59 -8.34 20.17
N SER A 32 17.76 -8.91 20.37
CA SER A 32 18.11 -9.63 21.60
C SER A 32 18.60 -8.64 22.65
N ASP A 33 18.14 -8.80 23.90
CA ASP A 33 18.72 -8.07 25.04
C ASP A 33 20.01 -8.72 25.55
N SER A 34 20.61 -8.13 26.58
CA SER A 34 21.84 -8.62 27.21
C SER A 34 21.72 -10.05 27.75
N ASP A 35 20.50 -10.50 28.05
CA ASP A 35 20.21 -11.82 28.59
C ASP A 35 19.84 -12.82 27.48
N GLY A 36 19.95 -12.41 26.21
CA GLY A 36 19.61 -13.23 25.04
C GLY A 36 18.11 -13.37 24.78
N LYS A 37 17.25 -12.61 25.48
CA LYS A 37 15.80 -12.64 25.24
C LYS A 37 15.44 -11.73 24.07
N ILE A 38 14.62 -12.26 23.17
CA ILE A 38 14.18 -11.57 21.97
C ILE A 38 13.04 -10.60 22.32
N LYS A 39 13.17 -9.33 21.94
CA LYS A 39 12.14 -8.29 22.06
C LYS A 39 11.19 -8.32 20.85
N GLY A 40 10.57 -9.47 20.60
CA GLY A 40 9.68 -9.72 19.47
C GLY A 40 9.15 -11.15 19.47
N ALA A 41 8.18 -11.44 18.61
CA ALA A 41 7.63 -12.79 18.46
C ALA A 41 7.37 -13.11 17.00
N VAL A 42 7.64 -14.35 16.60
CA VAL A 42 7.25 -14.89 15.29
C VAL A 42 6.43 -16.14 15.57
N ILE A 43 5.19 -16.15 15.12
CA ILE A 43 4.23 -17.23 15.36
C ILE A 43 3.83 -17.77 14.00
N GLN A 44 4.15 -19.02 13.69
CA GLN A 44 3.57 -19.67 12.53
C GLN A 44 2.12 -20.02 12.87
N ALA A 45 1.17 -19.41 12.17
CA ALA A 45 -0.24 -19.68 12.35
C ALA A 45 -0.66 -20.91 11.53
N GLU A 46 -1.84 -21.42 11.82
CA GLU A 46 -2.45 -22.58 11.16
C GLU A 46 -3.04 -22.26 9.78
N ASP A 47 -3.37 -20.99 9.51
CA ASP A 47 -3.87 -20.45 8.24
C ASP A 47 -3.74 -18.90 8.22
N GLU A 48 -4.08 -18.28 7.08
CA GLU A 48 -4.08 -16.82 6.95
C GLU A 48 -5.11 -16.10 7.81
N LEU A 49 -6.25 -16.73 8.15
CA LEU A 49 -7.29 -16.15 9.01
C LEU A 49 -6.77 -15.96 10.44
N SER A 50 -6.13 -17.00 10.95
CA SER A 50 -5.52 -17.03 12.27
C SER A 50 -4.32 -16.09 12.32
N ALA A 51 -3.54 -16.03 11.24
CA ALA A 51 -2.43 -15.10 11.14
C ALA A 51 -2.90 -13.64 11.26
N ILE A 52 -3.85 -13.19 10.44
CA ILE A 52 -4.33 -11.81 10.50
C ILE A 52 -5.06 -11.51 11.81
N GLY A 53 -5.83 -12.47 12.35
CA GLY A 53 -6.50 -12.34 13.65
C GLY A 53 -5.52 -12.08 14.79
N MET A 54 -4.41 -12.84 14.84
CA MET A 54 -3.33 -12.62 15.82
C MET A 54 -2.68 -11.23 15.66
N ALA A 55 -2.44 -10.80 14.41
CA ALA A 55 -1.85 -9.49 14.13
C ALA A 55 -2.77 -8.34 14.55
N ILE A 56 -4.08 -8.45 14.29
CA ILE A 56 -5.09 -7.47 14.71
C ILE A 56 -5.15 -7.41 16.24
N GLY A 57 -5.24 -8.55 16.93
CA GLY A 57 -5.27 -8.59 18.39
C GLY A 57 -4.03 -7.97 19.03
N ALA A 58 -2.84 -8.24 18.46
CA ALA A 58 -1.60 -7.64 18.92
C ALA A 58 -1.57 -6.11 18.72
N ASN A 59 -2.02 -5.61 17.57
CA ASN A 59 -2.09 -4.17 17.29
C ASN A 59 -3.15 -3.45 18.14
N TRP A 60 -4.28 -4.10 18.43
CA TRP A 60 -5.28 -3.58 19.38
C TRP A 60 -4.68 -3.41 20.78
N ASN A 61 -3.82 -4.35 21.20
CA ASN A 61 -3.09 -4.27 22.47
C ASN A 61 -1.88 -3.30 22.43
N GLY A 62 -1.66 -2.60 21.32
CA GLY A 62 -0.66 -1.54 21.18
C GLY A 62 0.75 -1.99 20.76
N ALA A 63 0.91 -3.26 20.39
CA ALA A 63 2.09 -3.74 19.68
C ALA A 63 2.09 -3.23 18.23
N ARG A 64 3.23 -3.28 17.54
CA ARG A 64 3.31 -3.04 16.09
C ARG A 64 3.46 -4.37 15.39
N ALA A 65 2.34 -5.02 15.11
CA ALA A 65 2.32 -6.36 14.50
C ALA A 65 1.98 -6.30 13.01
N PHE A 66 2.43 -7.30 12.26
CA PHE A 66 2.18 -7.40 10.83
C PHE A 66 2.05 -8.86 10.42
N THR A 67 1.47 -9.07 9.24
CA THR A 67 1.48 -10.37 8.56
C THR A 67 2.05 -10.21 7.16
N THR A 68 2.50 -11.31 6.57
CA THR A 68 3.00 -11.36 5.19
C THR A 68 2.24 -12.45 4.46
N THR A 69 1.83 -12.16 3.23
CA THR A 69 1.01 -13.07 2.43
C THR A 69 1.20 -12.81 0.93
N SER A 70 0.40 -13.48 0.09
CA SER A 70 0.28 -13.27 -1.36
C SER A 70 -1.21 -13.28 -1.73
N GLY A 71 -1.55 -13.14 -3.02
CA GLY A 71 -2.94 -13.06 -3.52
C GLY A 71 -3.95 -14.03 -2.88
N PRO A 72 -3.69 -15.35 -2.80
CA PRO A 72 -4.62 -16.29 -2.14
C PRO A 72 -4.91 -15.96 -0.68
N GLY A 73 -3.90 -15.48 0.05
CA GLY A 73 -4.06 -15.12 1.43
C GLY A 73 -4.77 -13.77 1.62
N ILE A 74 -4.64 -12.81 0.69
CA ILE A 74 -5.50 -11.61 0.69
C ILE A 74 -6.97 -11.99 0.58
N SER A 75 -7.30 -12.98 -0.27
CA SER A 75 -8.67 -13.50 -0.37
C SER A 75 -9.17 -14.05 0.97
N LEU A 76 -8.35 -14.81 1.70
CA LEU A 76 -8.72 -15.34 3.02
C LEU A 76 -8.80 -14.24 4.09
N MET A 77 -7.85 -13.31 4.09
CA MET A 77 -7.77 -12.22 5.06
C MET A 77 -8.84 -11.13 4.90
N SER A 78 -9.62 -11.16 3.81
CA SER A 78 -10.56 -10.10 3.44
C SER A 78 -11.59 -9.80 4.53
N GLU A 79 -12.11 -10.79 5.24
CA GLU A 79 -13.05 -10.55 6.36
C GLU A 79 -12.40 -9.72 7.48
N PHE A 80 -11.21 -10.13 7.92
CA PHE A 80 -10.47 -9.45 8.98
C PHE A 80 -9.93 -8.08 8.58
N LEU A 81 -9.62 -7.87 7.29
CA LEU A 81 -9.31 -6.54 6.76
C LEU A 81 -10.51 -5.59 6.94
N GLY A 82 -11.74 -6.06 6.71
CA GLY A 82 -12.97 -5.31 6.99
C GLY A 82 -13.14 -5.01 8.48
N LEU A 83 -12.90 -5.99 9.35
CA LEU A 83 -12.92 -5.78 10.80
C LEU A 83 -11.92 -4.71 11.23
N ALA A 84 -10.66 -4.79 10.79
CA ALA A 84 -9.62 -3.84 11.15
C ALA A 84 -9.90 -2.43 10.60
N TYR A 85 -10.48 -2.33 9.40
CA TYR A 85 -10.94 -1.07 8.81
C TYR A 85 -12.04 -0.42 9.67
N PHE A 86 -13.11 -1.16 9.98
CA PHE A 86 -14.26 -0.61 10.68
C PHE A 86 -14.01 -0.37 12.17
N ALA A 87 -13.24 -1.26 12.82
CA ALA A 87 -12.81 -1.08 14.21
C ALA A 87 -11.66 -0.06 14.38
N GLU A 88 -11.10 0.43 13.28
CA GLU A 88 -9.97 1.35 13.21
C GLU A 88 -8.74 0.84 13.98
N ILE A 89 -8.35 -0.40 13.68
CA ILE A 89 -7.16 -1.04 14.25
C ILE A 89 -6.01 -0.89 13.24
N PRO A 90 -4.87 -0.29 13.63
CA PRO A 90 -3.67 -0.28 12.80
C PRO A 90 -3.26 -1.70 12.42
N LEU A 91 -3.01 -1.94 11.13
CA LEU A 91 -2.53 -3.23 10.66
C LEU A 91 -1.60 -3.01 9.47
N VAL A 92 -0.50 -3.74 9.41
CA VAL A 92 0.36 -3.80 8.22
C VAL A 92 0.31 -5.20 7.64
N VAL A 93 0.02 -5.30 6.34
CA VAL A 93 0.06 -6.54 5.57
C VAL A 93 1.07 -6.38 4.45
N PHE A 94 2.03 -7.28 4.34
CA PHE A 94 2.91 -7.36 3.17
C PHE A 94 2.30 -8.33 2.16
N ASN A 95 1.79 -7.82 1.04
CA ASN A 95 1.35 -8.65 -0.07
C ASN A 95 2.52 -8.79 -1.07
N ILE A 96 3.17 -9.96 -1.07
CA ILE A 96 4.19 -10.30 -2.06
C ILE A 96 3.48 -10.96 -3.24
N GLN A 97 3.12 -10.15 -4.22
CA GLN A 97 2.31 -10.59 -5.35
C GLN A 97 3.04 -11.60 -6.22
N ARG A 98 2.29 -12.59 -6.72
CA ARG A 98 2.77 -13.66 -7.59
C ARG A 98 1.74 -13.97 -8.68
N GLY A 99 2.13 -14.78 -9.65
CA GLY A 99 1.22 -15.22 -10.71
C GLY A 99 -0.04 -15.88 -10.17
N GLY A 100 -1.20 -15.31 -10.49
CA GLY A 100 -2.54 -15.88 -10.23
C GLY A 100 -3.20 -16.42 -11.50
N PRO A 101 -4.51 -16.77 -11.46
CA PRO A 101 -5.40 -16.86 -10.31
C PRO A 101 -5.24 -18.16 -9.51
N SER A 102 -5.93 -18.29 -8.37
CA SER A 102 -5.86 -19.46 -7.47
C SER A 102 -4.40 -19.74 -7.05
N THR A 103 -3.95 -21.01 -7.04
CA THR A 103 -2.52 -21.34 -6.83
C THR A 103 -1.61 -20.63 -7.83
N GLY A 104 -2.10 -20.45 -9.06
CA GLY A 104 -1.44 -19.74 -10.15
C GLY A 104 -0.05 -20.27 -10.45
N MET A 105 0.91 -19.35 -10.58
CA MET A 105 2.34 -19.62 -10.76
C MET A 105 3.09 -19.17 -9.50
N PRO A 106 3.27 -20.05 -8.50
CA PRO A 106 3.84 -19.71 -7.21
C PRO A 106 5.23 -19.07 -7.23
N THR A 107 5.98 -19.29 -8.31
CA THR A 107 7.39 -18.89 -8.48
C THR A 107 7.57 -17.81 -9.56
N ARG A 108 6.47 -17.22 -10.05
CA ARG A 108 6.47 -16.21 -11.11
C ARG A 108 5.88 -14.91 -10.61
N THR A 109 6.43 -13.80 -11.08
CA THR A 109 5.99 -12.46 -10.66
C THR A 109 4.76 -12.02 -11.45
N GLN A 110 3.85 -11.32 -10.79
CA GLN A 110 2.70 -10.67 -11.41
C GLN A 110 2.17 -9.61 -10.43
N GLN A 111 1.60 -8.52 -10.93
CA GLN A 111 1.02 -7.43 -10.14
C GLN A 111 -0.50 -7.40 -10.34
N SER A 112 -1.16 -8.51 -10.01
CA SER A 112 -2.58 -8.78 -10.29
C SER A 112 -3.50 -8.69 -9.08
N ASP A 113 -3.02 -8.15 -7.95
CA ASP A 113 -3.80 -8.10 -6.70
C ASP A 113 -4.18 -6.66 -6.32
N ILE A 114 -4.13 -5.71 -7.27
CA ILE A 114 -4.28 -4.27 -7.03
C ILE A 114 -5.70 -3.93 -6.60
N ILE A 115 -6.70 -4.27 -7.42
CA ILE A 115 -8.11 -3.96 -7.13
C ILE A 115 -8.60 -4.77 -5.92
N SER A 116 -8.25 -6.05 -5.86
CA SER A 116 -8.64 -6.93 -4.75
C SER A 116 -8.09 -6.45 -3.42
N SER A 117 -6.88 -5.88 -3.40
CA SER A 117 -6.30 -5.29 -2.17
C SER A 117 -6.89 -3.91 -1.87
N ALA A 118 -7.10 -3.05 -2.88
CA ALA A 118 -7.65 -1.70 -2.70
C ALA A 118 -9.04 -1.72 -2.07
N PHE A 119 -9.89 -2.66 -2.51
CA PHE A 119 -11.29 -2.79 -2.09
C PHE A 119 -11.55 -4.09 -1.31
N ALA A 120 -10.55 -4.65 -0.62
CA ALA A 120 -10.70 -5.89 0.12
C ALA A 120 -11.83 -5.80 1.17
N SER A 121 -12.55 -6.91 1.36
CA SER A 121 -13.73 -7.05 2.25
C SER A 121 -15.08 -6.65 1.65
N HIS A 122 -16.14 -6.88 2.42
CA HIS A 122 -17.52 -6.52 2.10
C HIS A 122 -17.89 -5.14 2.65
N GLY A 123 -18.89 -4.50 2.05
CA GLY A 123 -19.27 -3.12 2.35
C GLY A 123 -18.35 -2.10 1.65
N ASP A 124 -18.46 -0.84 2.05
CA ASP A 124 -17.68 0.26 1.45
C ASP A 124 -16.30 0.39 2.11
N THR A 125 -15.37 -0.47 1.70
CA THR A 125 -13.98 -0.47 2.21
C THR A 125 -13.01 0.08 1.17
N LYS A 126 -12.05 0.88 1.64
CA LYS A 126 -10.89 1.28 0.86
C LYS A 126 -9.62 1.21 1.71
N HIS A 127 -8.63 0.46 1.24
CA HIS A 127 -7.38 0.23 1.96
C HIS A 127 -6.23 1.05 1.38
N ILE A 128 -5.30 1.43 2.24
CA ILE A 128 -4.09 2.14 1.80
C ILE A 128 -3.14 1.12 1.19
N LEU A 129 -2.66 1.39 -0.02
CA LEU A 129 -1.64 0.59 -0.69
C LEU A 129 -0.34 1.37 -0.82
N LEU A 130 0.79 0.72 -0.57
CA LEU A 130 2.13 1.26 -0.83
C LEU A 130 2.83 0.44 -1.91
N PHE A 131 3.45 1.09 -2.89
CA PHE A 131 4.08 0.46 -4.05
C PHE A 131 5.60 0.73 -4.05
N PRO A 132 6.40 -0.02 -3.28
CA PRO A 132 7.87 0.11 -3.32
C PRO A 132 8.40 -0.29 -4.70
N GLY A 133 9.39 0.44 -5.21
CA GLY A 133 9.97 0.19 -6.53
C GLY A 133 11.22 -0.69 -6.56
N ASP A 134 11.87 -0.87 -5.42
CA ASP A 134 13.10 -1.66 -5.24
C ASP A 134 13.26 -2.08 -3.76
N PRO A 135 14.24 -2.95 -3.43
CA PRO A 135 14.48 -3.35 -2.04
C PRO A 135 14.83 -2.24 -1.04
N LYS A 136 15.42 -1.12 -1.48
CA LYS A 136 15.68 0.03 -0.60
C LYS A 136 14.36 0.71 -0.22
N GLU A 137 13.47 0.91 -1.18
CA GLU A 137 12.13 1.41 -0.91
C GLU A 137 11.31 0.42 -0.09
N CYS A 138 11.48 -0.89 -0.25
CA CYS A 138 10.86 -1.87 0.64
C CYS A 138 11.30 -1.64 2.10
N PHE A 139 12.59 -1.39 2.35
CA PHE A 139 13.09 -1.06 3.69
C PHE A 139 12.47 0.23 4.24
N GLU A 140 12.51 1.33 3.47
CA GLU A 140 11.99 2.64 3.89
C GLU A 140 10.46 2.63 4.09
N MET A 141 9.73 2.07 3.13
CA MET A 141 8.27 2.00 3.15
C MET A 141 7.77 1.01 4.22
N SER A 142 8.52 -0.04 4.57
CA SER A 142 8.15 -0.92 5.67
C SER A 142 8.03 -0.16 6.99
N VAL A 143 8.95 0.76 7.27
CA VAL A 143 8.92 1.58 8.49
C VAL A 143 7.77 2.56 8.43
N ARG A 144 7.60 3.25 7.29
CA ARG A 144 6.51 4.19 7.07
C ARG A 144 5.14 3.53 7.14
N ALA A 145 4.99 2.28 6.70
CA ALA A 145 3.72 1.56 6.74
C ALA A 145 3.16 1.47 8.16
N PHE A 146 4.00 1.21 9.16
CA PHE A 146 3.57 1.19 10.57
C PHE A 146 3.16 2.58 11.07
N ASP A 147 3.92 3.61 10.69
CA ASP A 147 3.62 4.99 11.08
C ASP A 147 2.31 5.48 10.45
N ILE A 148 2.09 5.16 9.18
CA ILE A 148 0.85 5.44 8.46
C ILE A 148 -0.31 4.67 9.09
N ALA A 149 -0.16 3.37 9.35
CA ALA A 149 -1.19 2.54 9.97
C ALA A 149 -1.58 3.04 11.36
N GLU A 150 -0.62 3.47 12.19
CA GLU A 150 -0.92 4.02 13.52
C GLU A 150 -1.48 5.44 13.48
N ARG A 151 -0.99 6.30 12.57
CA ARG A 151 -1.50 7.66 12.37
C ARG A 151 -2.94 7.64 11.89
N LEU A 152 -3.26 6.79 10.91
CA LEU A 152 -4.57 6.71 10.26
C LEU A 152 -5.47 5.63 10.85
N GLN A 153 -4.97 4.80 11.77
CA GLN A 153 -5.75 3.77 12.46
C GLN A 153 -6.53 2.90 11.47
N THR A 154 -5.81 2.34 10.49
CA THR A 154 -6.40 1.59 9.38
C THR A 154 -5.40 0.57 8.84
N PRO A 155 -5.84 -0.48 8.12
CA PRO A 155 -4.94 -1.35 7.39
C PRO A 155 -4.13 -0.62 6.33
N VAL A 156 -2.84 -0.96 6.24
CA VAL A 156 -1.90 -0.56 5.18
C VAL A 156 -1.35 -1.83 4.55
N ILE A 157 -1.48 -1.96 3.24
CA ILE A 157 -0.99 -3.10 2.47
C ILE A 157 0.23 -2.65 1.66
N VAL A 158 1.39 -3.25 1.95
CA VAL A 158 2.62 -3.03 1.18
C VAL A 158 2.63 -4.01 0.02
N MET A 159 2.46 -3.48 -1.19
CA MET A 159 2.31 -4.23 -2.44
C MET A 159 3.68 -4.43 -3.10
N SER A 160 4.38 -5.47 -2.67
CA SER A 160 5.61 -5.95 -3.33
C SER A 160 5.26 -7.03 -4.35
N ASP A 161 6.26 -7.57 -5.03
CA ASP A 161 6.11 -8.72 -5.94
C ASP A 161 7.26 -9.72 -5.75
N LEU A 162 7.13 -10.90 -6.35
CA LEU A 162 8.13 -11.96 -6.26
C LEU A 162 9.45 -11.62 -6.95
N ASP A 163 9.46 -10.66 -7.89
CA ASP A 163 10.71 -10.24 -8.51
C ASP A 163 11.62 -9.57 -7.47
N MET A 164 11.10 -8.61 -6.71
CA MET A 164 11.82 -8.05 -5.56
C MET A 164 11.97 -9.04 -4.40
N GLY A 165 11.04 -9.99 -4.25
CA GLY A 165 10.99 -10.92 -3.13
C GLY A 165 11.96 -12.10 -3.23
N MET A 166 12.40 -12.49 -4.43
CA MET A 166 13.23 -13.69 -4.66
C MET A 166 14.57 -13.41 -5.36
N ASN A 167 14.75 -12.26 -5.99
CA ASN A 167 15.98 -11.94 -6.71
C ASN A 167 16.90 -11.00 -5.90
N ASP A 168 18.20 -11.05 -6.20
CA ASP A 168 19.17 -10.09 -5.66
C ASP A 168 19.19 -8.82 -6.51
N TRP A 169 19.05 -7.67 -5.85
CA TRP A 169 19.09 -6.36 -6.50
C TRP A 169 20.28 -5.55 -6.02
N ILE A 170 20.91 -4.84 -6.95
CA ILE A 170 21.87 -3.79 -6.61
C ILE A 170 21.06 -2.53 -6.32
N VAL A 171 21.11 -2.07 -5.09
CA VAL A 171 20.47 -0.84 -4.62
C VAL A 171 21.48 0.04 -3.91
N ASP A 172 21.15 1.33 -3.78
CA ASP A 172 21.88 2.22 -2.89
C ASP A 172 21.92 1.64 -1.45
N PRO A 173 22.96 1.96 -0.66
CA PRO A 173 23.04 1.54 0.73
C PRO A 173 21.77 1.87 1.53
N LEU A 174 21.38 0.93 2.40
CA LEU A 174 20.29 1.15 3.34
C LEU A 174 20.76 2.06 4.48
N GLU A 175 20.06 3.18 4.66
CA GLU A 175 20.37 4.17 5.70
C GLU A 175 19.31 4.14 6.80
N TRP A 176 19.75 4.14 8.06
CA TRP A 176 18.88 4.22 9.23
C TRP A 176 19.23 5.45 10.07
N ASP A 177 18.23 6.28 10.35
CA ASP A 177 18.37 7.39 11.28
C ASP A 177 18.11 6.93 12.72
N GLU A 178 19.15 6.86 13.54
CA GLU A 178 19.06 6.52 14.96
C GLU A 178 18.18 7.50 15.77
N LYS A 179 17.95 8.71 15.26
CA LYS A 179 17.07 9.70 15.89
C LYS A 179 15.61 9.55 15.46
N TYR A 180 15.30 8.61 14.56
CA TYR A 180 13.96 8.39 14.06
C TYR A 180 12.98 8.07 15.21
N LYS A 181 11.93 8.88 15.32
CA LYS A 181 10.85 8.67 16.28
C LYS A 181 9.64 8.13 15.55
N TYR A 182 9.23 6.93 15.94
CA TYR A 182 8.03 6.29 15.44
C TYR A 182 6.78 7.16 15.64
N ASP A 183 6.02 7.39 14.58
CA ASP A 183 4.72 8.04 14.69
C ASP A 183 3.67 7.07 15.25
N ARG A 184 3.28 7.27 16.51
CA ARG A 184 2.25 6.46 17.18
C ARG A 184 0.82 6.91 16.86
N GLY A 185 0.64 8.03 16.15
CA GLY A 185 -0.66 8.65 15.92
C GLY A 185 -1.22 9.35 17.15
N LYS A 186 -2.56 9.51 17.19
CA LYS A 186 -3.30 10.17 18.28
C LYS A 186 -3.54 9.21 19.45
N VAL A 187 -2.47 8.83 20.16
CA VAL A 187 -2.53 7.94 21.34
C VAL A 187 -2.46 8.75 22.63
N LEU A 188 -3.53 8.71 23.41
CA LEU A 188 -3.61 9.35 24.72
C LEU A 188 -2.82 8.59 25.78
N LYS A 189 -2.26 9.33 26.74
CA LYS A 189 -1.63 8.83 27.96
C LYS A 189 -2.56 9.03 29.15
N ALA A 190 -2.23 8.40 30.28
CA ALA A 190 -2.94 8.53 31.55
C ALA A 190 -3.27 9.99 31.89
N LYS A 191 -2.25 10.87 31.91
CA LYS A 191 -2.40 12.29 32.21
C LYS A 191 -3.36 13.03 31.25
N ASP A 192 -3.39 12.64 29.98
CA ASP A 192 -4.24 13.30 28.99
C ASP A 192 -5.72 12.96 29.29
N LEU A 193 -5.99 11.74 29.78
CA LEU A 193 -7.32 11.31 30.22
C LEU A 193 -7.78 11.95 31.53
N ASP A 194 -6.84 12.42 32.37
CA ASP A 194 -7.18 13.16 33.59
C ASP A 194 -7.73 14.54 33.30
N GLU A 195 -7.21 15.17 32.24
CA GLU A 195 -7.58 16.52 31.81
C GLU A 195 -8.84 16.54 30.91
N LEU A 196 -9.22 15.39 30.34
CA LEU A 196 -10.41 15.28 29.47
C LEU A 196 -11.70 15.13 30.29
N GLU A 197 -12.67 16.01 30.03
CA GLU A 197 -14.04 15.88 30.56
C GLU A 197 -14.81 14.72 29.90
N MET A 198 -14.60 14.52 28.59
CA MET A 198 -15.29 13.51 27.80
C MET A 198 -14.35 12.92 26.75
N TRP A 199 -14.41 11.60 26.60
CA TRP A 199 -13.67 10.89 25.56
C TRP A 199 -14.53 9.77 24.98
N GLY A 200 -14.54 9.68 23.65
CA GLY A 200 -15.14 8.58 22.90
C GLY A 200 -14.12 8.03 21.90
N ARG A 201 -14.03 6.70 21.81
CA ARG A 201 -13.06 6.02 20.92
C ARG A 201 -13.16 6.46 19.46
N TYR A 202 -14.36 6.81 19.01
CA TYR A 202 -14.70 7.13 17.64
C TYR A 202 -15.11 8.60 17.46
N LEU A 203 -14.84 9.44 18.48
CA LEU A 203 -15.15 10.87 18.46
C LEU A 203 -14.06 11.66 17.70
N ASP A 204 -14.43 12.27 16.56
CA ASP A 204 -13.56 13.14 15.75
C ASP A 204 -13.65 14.59 16.23
N ILE A 205 -12.79 14.96 17.18
CA ILE A 205 -12.75 16.33 17.72
C ILE A 205 -11.98 17.31 16.80
N ASP A 206 -11.04 16.82 16.00
CA ASP A 206 -10.17 17.67 15.16
C ASP A 206 -10.75 17.90 13.76
N GLY A 207 -11.84 17.22 13.42
CA GLY A 207 -12.47 17.31 12.10
C GLY A 207 -11.59 16.74 10.98
N ASP A 208 -10.69 15.81 11.28
CA ASP A 208 -9.82 15.16 10.30
C ASP A 208 -10.16 13.69 10.04
N GLY A 209 -11.21 13.18 10.69
CA GLY A 209 -11.67 11.80 10.61
C GLY A 209 -10.89 10.83 11.50
N ILE A 210 -9.83 11.28 12.18
CA ILE A 210 -8.92 10.45 12.97
C ILE A 210 -9.19 10.72 14.46
N PRO A 211 -9.87 9.80 15.17
CA PRO A 211 -10.18 9.99 16.59
C PRO A 211 -8.94 9.74 17.47
N TYR A 212 -8.99 10.21 18.72
CA TYR A 212 -8.00 9.88 19.73
C TYR A 212 -8.26 8.49 20.31
N ARG A 213 -7.22 7.66 20.41
CA ARG A 213 -7.31 6.30 20.95
C ARG A 213 -6.49 6.12 22.22
N THR A 214 -6.85 5.09 22.99
CA THR A 214 -6.08 4.59 24.12
C THR A 214 -5.56 3.19 23.80
N LEU A 215 -4.59 2.72 24.59
CA LEU A 215 -4.18 1.33 24.59
C LEU A 215 -4.71 0.64 25.85
N PRO A 216 -4.93 -0.69 25.85
CA PRO A 216 -5.29 -1.41 27.07
C PRO A 216 -4.32 -1.10 28.23
N GLY A 217 -4.88 -0.80 29.40
CA GLY A 217 -4.11 -0.43 30.60
C GLY A 217 -3.46 0.95 30.55
N THR A 218 -3.98 1.89 29.77
CA THR A 218 -3.47 3.27 29.73
C THR A 218 -3.74 4.03 31.04
N HIS A 219 -4.90 3.83 31.67
CA HIS A 219 -5.32 4.46 32.92
C HIS A 219 -6.08 3.45 33.80
N GLU A 220 -6.13 3.68 35.11
CA GLU A 220 -6.75 2.75 36.08
C GLU A 220 -8.28 2.68 35.98
N SER A 221 -8.93 3.80 35.64
CA SER A 221 -10.39 3.95 35.67
C SER A 221 -10.99 4.62 34.42
N LYS A 222 -10.17 5.08 33.48
CA LYS A 222 -10.58 5.88 32.30
C LYS A 222 -10.04 5.28 31.02
N GLY A 223 -10.62 5.65 29.88
CA GLY A 223 -10.09 5.30 28.56
C GLY A 223 -10.31 3.85 28.14
N ALA A 224 -11.15 3.09 28.87
CA ALA A 224 -11.57 1.76 28.47
C ALA A 224 -12.69 1.82 27.42
N PHE A 225 -12.67 0.91 26.46
CA PHE A 225 -13.69 0.82 25.41
C PHE A 225 -13.77 -0.62 24.88
N PHE A 226 -14.90 -0.95 24.26
CA PHE A 226 -15.06 -2.19 23.52
C PHE A 226 -14.91 -1.94 22.02
N THR A 227 -14.08 -2.74 21.36
CA THR A 227 -14.03 -2.79 19.90
C THR A 227 -15.00 -3.85 19.40
N ARG A 228 -15.68 -3.56 18.29
CA ARG A 228 -16.68 -4.45 17.67
C ARG A 228 -16.60 -4.35 16.15
N GLY A 229 -17.02 -5.42 15.46
CA GLY A 229 -17.30 -5.37 14.02
C GLY A 229 -18.72 -4.91 13.69
N THR A 230 -19.58 -4.74 14.70
CA THR A 230 -20.94 -4.23 14.56
C THR A 230 -20.99 -2.71 14.67
N SER A 231 -22.05 -2.12 14.11
CA SER A 231 -22.30 -0.69 14.16
C SER A 231 -22.21 -0.15 15.60
N HIS A 232 -21.58 1.02 15.72
CA HIS A 232 -21.24 1.63 16.99
C HIS A 232 -21.30 3.16 16.92
N ASP A 233 -21.62 3.78 18.05
CA ASP A 233 -21.59 5.23 18.21
C ASP A 233 -20.18 5.77 18.49
N ALA A 234 -20.07 7.09 18.68
CA ALA A 234 -18.81 7.77 18.98
C ALA A 234 -18.10 7.26 20.26
N PHE A 235 -18.84 6.63 21.18
CA PHE A 235 -18.39 6.12 22.47
C PHE A 235 -18.17 4.61 22.47
N ALA A 236 -18.21 3.97 21.29
CA ALA A 236 -18.11 2.53 21.10
C ALA A 236 -19.29 1.72 21.68
N GLY A 237 -20.42 2.39 21.94
CA GLY A 237 -21.68 1.75 22.27
C GLY A 237 -22.29 1.11 21.03
N TYR A 238 -22.84 -0.10 21.16
CA TYR A 238 -23.55 -0.77 20.08
C TYR A 238 -24.81 0.00 19.68
N THR A 239 -25.05 0.12 18.38
CA THR A 239 -26.25 0.80 17.85
C THR A 239 -26.65 0.23 16.49
N GLU A 240 -27.96 0.20 16.23
CA GLU A 240 -28.57 -0.09 14.93
C GLU A 240 -29.23 1.17 14.34
N ASP A 241 -28.96 2.35 14.91
CA ASP A 241 -29.43 3.62 14.33
C ASP A 241 -28.66 3.92 13.04
N GLY A 242 -29.38 3.90 11.92
CA GLY A 242 -28.81 4.13 10.59
C GLY A 242 -28.14 5.49 10.41
N ARG A 243 -28.57 6.54 11.12
CA ARG A 243 -27.95 7.87 11.04
C ARG A 243 -26.59 7.86 11.72
N ILE A 244 -26.50 7.27 12.92
CA ILE A 244 -25.24 7.15 13.65
C ILE A 244 -24.24 6.31 12.83
N ASN A 245 -24.70 5.20 12.24
CA ASN A 245 -23.86 4.38 11.38
C ASN A 245 -23.37 5.16 10.14
N ALA A 246 -24.26 5.91 9.47
CA ALA A 246 -23.89 6.74 8.33
C ALA A 246 -22.86 7.82 8.69
N ASP A 247 -23.01 8.48 9.85
CA ASP A 247 -22.05 9.46 10.35
C ASP A 247 -20.66 8.83 10.60
N ASN A 248 -20.64 7.62 11.18
CA ASN A 248 -19.39 6.87 11.41
C ASN A 248 -18.70 6.51 10.08
N LEU A 249 -19.44 5.99 9.12
CA LEU A 249 -18.90 5.66 7.79
C LEU A 249 -18.42 6.92 7.05
N GLY A 250 -19.16 8.02 7.11
CA GLY A 250 -18.76 9.31 6.53
C GLY A 250 -17.47 9.85 7.14
N ARG A 251 -17.26 9.66 8.45
CA ARG A 251 -16.00 10.00 9.13
C ARG A 251 -14.83 9.13 8.65
N ILE A 252 -15.04 7.83 8.48
CA ILE A 252 -14.00 6.91 7.96
C ILE A 252 -13.65 7.27 6.50
N ALA A 253 -14.64 7.58 5.66
CA ALA A 253 -14.41 8.06 4.30
C ALA A 253 -13.57 9.35 4.28
N LYS A 254 -13.95 10.34 5.11
CA LYS A 254 -13.19 11.60 5.28
C LYS A 254 -11.73 11.37 5.73
N LYS A 255 -11.50 10.38 6.59
CA LYS A 255 -10.15 9.96 7.01
C LYS A 255 -9.35 9.43 5.82
N PHE A 256 -9.97 8.59 4.99
CA PHE A 256 -9.37 8.03 3.79
C PHE A 256 -9.06 9.11 2.74
N ASP A 257 -9.98 10.04 2.47
CA ASP A 257 -9.77 11.14 1.50
C ASP A 257 -8.59 12.03 1.89
N LYS A 258 -8.43 12.28 3.19
CA LYS A 258 -7.32 13.07 3.74
C LYS A 258 -6.05 12.26 3.96
N SER A 259 -6.02 10.95 3.65
CA SER A 259 -4.87 10.09 3.95
C SER A 259 -3.64 10.40 3.09
N SER A 260 -3.85 10.84 1.84
CA SER A 260 -2.79 11.08 0.84
C SER A 260 -1.70 12.07 1.29
N ARG A 261 -1.97 12.91 2.31
CA ARG A 261 -0.97 13.81 2.92
C ARG A 261 0.11 13.10 3.73
N TYR A 262 -0.16 11.87 4.19
CA TYR A 262 0.78 11.05 4.95
C TYR A 262 1.49 10.00 4.09
N LEU A 263 1.09 9.86 2.82
CA LEU A 263 1.58 8.80 1.94
C LEU A 263 2.79 9.25 1.12
N PRO A 264 3.68 8.32 0.72
CA PRO A 264 4.75 8.61 -0.24
C PRO A 264 4.20 9.20 -1.53
N ARG A 265 4.74 10.35 -1.95
CA ARG A 265 4.32 11.03 -3.18
C ARG A 265 4.84 10.31 -4.43
N SER A 266 4.09 10.43 -5.52
CA SER A 266 4.51 9.99 -6.84
C SER A 266 5.79 10.69 -7.29
N ILE A 267 6.62 9.97 -8.04
CA ILE A 267 7.89 10.49 -8.58
C ILE A 267 7.72 10.77 -10.06
N LYS A 268 7.78 12.05 -10.45
CA LYS A 268 7.79 12.48 -11.86
C LYS A 268 9.23 12.60 -12.35
N LYS A 269 9.55 11.99 -13.49
CA LYS A 269 10.77 12.23 -14.27
C LYS A 269 10.35 12.81 -15.62
N GLY A 270 10.57 14.11 -15.81
CA GLY A 270 10.27 14.79 -17.07
C GLY A 270 11.33 14.53 -18.14
N SER A 271 10.92 14.61 -19.39
CA SER A 271 11.82 14.66 -20.53
C SER A 271 12.45 16.04 -20.70
N LYS A 272 13.55 16.15 -21.46
CA LYS A 272 14.21 17.45 -21.73
C LYS A 272 13.47 18.29 -22.78
N SER A 273 12.58 17.69 -23.54
CA SER A 273 11.79 18.32 -24.61
C SER A 273 10.33 18.36 -24.19
N ASN A 274 9.55 19.33 -24.67
CA ASN A 274 8.10 19.26 -24.46
C ASN A 274 7.52 18.00 -25.14
N THR A 275 6.63 17.27 -24.47
CA THR A 275 6.01 16.05 -25.01
C THR A 275 4.56 15.94 -24.62
N GLU A 276 3.75 15.38 -25.53
CA GLU A 276 2.35 15.05 -25.27
C GLU A 276 2.17 13.62 -24.75
N LEU A 277 3.27 12.85 -24.61
CA LEU A 277 3.27 11.44 -24.24
C LEU A 277 3.70 11.27 -22.77
N GLY A 278 2.84 10.64 -21.98
CA GLY A 278 3.10 10.27 -20.59
C GLY A 278 3.15 8.76 -20.40
N ILE A 279 4.03 8.27 -19.52
CA ILE A 279 4.04 6.89 -19.03
C ILE A 279 3.81 6.86 -17.51
N ILE A 280 2.86 6.05 -17.08
CA ILE A 280 2.57 5.74 -15.68
C ILE A 280 2.99 4.30 -15.39
N TYR A 281 3.65 4.08 -14.27
CA TYR A 281 4.15 2.76 -13.85
C TYR A 281 4.29 2.69 -12.32
N PHE A 282 4.54 1.49 -11.78
CA PHE A 282 4.63 1.25 -10.34
C PHE A 282 5.38 -0.05 -10.03
N GLY A 283 5.78 -0.21 -8.77
CA GLY A 283 6.48 -1.42 -8.31
C GLY A 283 7.83 -1.64 -8.99
N SER A 284 8.21 -2.91 -9.12
CA SER A 284 9.47 -3.41 -9.73
C SER A 284 9.69 -3.01 -11.20
N THR A 285 8.67 -2.48 -11.88
CA THR A 285 8.76 -2.13 -13.31
C THR A 285 9.76 -1.01 -13.62
N SER A 286 10.23 -0.28 -12.60
CA SER A 286 10.99 0.96 -12.75
C SER A 286 12.23 0.89 -13.65
N PRO A 287 13.12 -0.12 -13.52
CA PRO A 287 14.32 -0.21 -14.36
C PRO A 287 13.98 -0.40 -15.84
N ALA A 288 12.99 -1.27 -16.13
CA ALA A 288 12.55 -1.54 -17.49
C ALA A 288 11.96 -0.28 -18.17
N VAL A 289 11.19 0.53 -17.43
CA VAL A 289 10.68 1.81 -17.94
C VAL A 289 11.81 2.80 -18.21
N ASP A 290 12.80 2.84 -17.32
CA ASP A 290 13.92 3.75 -17.46
C ASP A 290 14.73 3.46 -18.73
N GLU A 291 15.05 2.18 -18.97
CA GLU A 291 15.76 1.70 -20.16
C GLU A 291 14.92 1.82 -21.44
N ALA A 292 13.62 1.47 -21.41
CA ALA A 292 12.74 1.56 -22.58
C ALA A 292 12.62 3.00 -23.10
N VAL A 293 12.53 3.98 -22.21
CA VAL A 293 12.46 5.39 -22.61
C VAL A 293 13.76 5.87 -23.24
N ASP A 294 14.93 5.40 -22.78
CA ASP A 294 16.21 5.72 -23.41
C ASP A 294 16.29 5.12 -24.83
N ILE A 295 15.85 3.87 -25.02
CA ILE A 295 15.78 3.23 -26.36
C ILE A 295 14.79 3.98 -27.28
N LEU A 296 13.62 4.36 -26.76
CA LEU A 296 12.60 5.08 -27.52
C LEU A 296 13.06 6.50 -27.89
N LYS A 297 13.87 7.13 -27.04
CA LYS A 297 14.49 8.42 -27.32
C LYS A 297 15.40 8.37 -28.53
N ASP A 298 16.21 7.32 -28.67
CA ASP A 298 17.06 7.13 -29.86
C ASP A 298 16.24 6.89 -31.13
N LYS A 299 14.98 6.44 -31.00
CA LYS A 299 14.01 6.31 -32.11
C LYS A 299 13.21 7.60 -32.38
N GLY A 300 13.47 8.66 -31.60
CA GLY A 300 12.87 9.99 -31.73
C GLY A 300 11.57 10.19 -30.95
N PHE A 301 11.32 9.39 -29.90
CA PHE A 301 10.16 9.56 -29.02
C PHE A 301 10.61 10.12 -27.67
N SER A 302 9.82 11.04 -27.11
CA SER A 302 10.11 11.64 -25.82
C SER A 302 8.95 11.41 -24.88
N PHE A 303 9.23 11.01 -23.64
CA PHE A 303 8.21 10.68 -22.65
C PHE A 303 8.49 11.36 -21.32
N ASP A 304 7.45 11.96 -20.77
CA ASP A 304 7.36 12.23 -19.36
C ASP A 304 6.91 10.94 -18.65
N ARG A 305 7.46 10.70 -17.46
CA ARG A 305 7.21 9.48 -16.69
C ARG A 305 6.75 9.82 -15.29
N LEU A 306 5.81 9.07 -14.75
CA LEU A 306 5.38 9.17 -13.37
C LEU A 306 5.25 7.79 -12.72
N ARG A 307 6.00 7.57 -11.64
CA ARG A 307 5.90 6.37 -10.81
C ARG A 307 4.94 6.59 -9.65
N ILE A 308 3.91 5.76 -9.58
CA ILE A 308 2.97 5.71 -8.47
C ILE A 308 3.65 5.02 -7.28
N ARG A 309 3.52 5.61 -6.08
CA ARG A 309 4.08 5.06 -4.83
C ARG A 309 3.03 4.72 -3.78
N SER A 310 1.79 5.19 -3.93
CA SER A 310 0.71 4.87 -3.00
C SER A 310 -0.68 5.01 -3.61
N PHE A 311 -1.64 4.35 -2.95
CA PHE A 311 -3.08 4.60 -3.06
C PHE A 311 -3.65 4.91 -1.65
N PRO A 312 -4.49 5.93 -1.45
CA PRO A 312 -4.95 6.95 -2.40
C PRO A 312 -3.86 7.69 -3.16
N PHE A 313 -4.22 8.09 -4.38
CA PHE A 313 -3.32 8.80 -5.28
C PHE A 313 -3.08 10.24 -4.80
N ASP A 314 -1.93 10.80 -5.19
CA ASP A 314 -1.64 12.21 -4.96
C ASP A 314 -2.06 13.08 -6.16
N ARG A 315 -2.21 14.39 -5.93
CA ARG A 315 -2.54 15.36 -6.99
C ARG A 315 -1.52 15.40 -8.13
N LYS A 316 -0.28 14.93 -7.90
CA LYS A 316 0.73 14.87 -8.96
C LYS A 316 0.32 13.90 -10.05
N LEU A 317 -0.28 12.76 -9.70
CA LEU A 317 -0.81 11.82 -10.69
C LEU A 317 -1.94 12.44 -11.51
N GLU A 318 -2.87 13.12 -10.84
CA GLU A 318 -3.99 13.78 -11.49
C GLU A 318 -3.53 14.82 -12.52
N HIS A 319 -2.67 15.75 -12.10
CA HIS A 319 -2.11 16.77 -12.99
C HIS A 319 -1.30 16.14 -14.12
N PHE A 320 -0.52 15.08 -13.83
CA PHE A 320 0.21 14.37 -14.88
C PHE A 320 -0.72 13.78 -15.93
N ILE A 321 -1.85 13.21 -15.54
CA ILE A 321 -2.83 12.71 -16.51
C ILE A 321 -3.38 13.86 -17.34
N ASP A 322 -3.69 15.01 -16.73
CA ASP A 322 -4.28 16.15 -17.42
C ASP A 322 -3.31 16.82 -18.41
N ASP A 323 -2.03 16.94 -18.03
CA ASP A 323 -0.97 17.60 -18.80
C ASP A 323 -0.59 16.87 -20.10
N HIS A 324 -0.90 15.57 -20.24
CA HIS A 324 -0.53 14.77 -21.40
C HIS A 324 -1.74 14.45 -22.27
N LYS A 325 -1.53 14.32 -23.57
CA LYS A 325 -2.60 13.92 -24.51
C LYS A 325 -2.80 12.41 -24.52
N TYR A 326 -1.70 11.66 -24.49
CA TYR A 326 -1.70 10.19 -24.47
C TYR A 326 -0.95 9.71 -23.25
N VAL A 327 -1.62 8.90 -22.42
CA VAL A 327 -1.04 8.37 -21.18
C VAL A 327 -1.02 6.86 -21.26
N PHE A 328 0.19 6.28 -21.28
CA PHE A 328 0.39 4.84 -21.27
C PHE A 328 0.56 4.35 -19.84
N ILE A 329 -0.15 3.30 -19.45
CA ILE A 329 -0.04 2.69 -18.12
C ILE A 329 0.61 1.32 -18.28
N LEU A 330 1.79 1.13 -17.69
CA LEU A 330 2.49 -0.15 -17.70
C LEU A 330 2.03 -0.99 -16.52
N GLU A 331 1.53 -2.19 -16.79
CA GLU A 331 0.97 -3.04 -15.76
C GLU A 331 1.37 -4.50 -15.96
N GLN A 332 1.81 -5.15 -14.88
CA GLN A 332 2.09 -6.58 -14.89
C GLN A 332 0.82 -7.41 -14.55
N ASN A 333 -0.28 -7.17 -15.26
CA ASN A 333 -1.51 -7.94 -15.14
C ASN A 333 -2.33 -7.91 -16.45
N ARG A 334 -3.29 -8.83 -16.60
CA ARG A 334 -4.11 -8.97 -17.82
C ARG A 334 -5.22 -7.93 -17.94
N ASP A 335 -5.73 -7.43 -16.81
CA ASP A 335 -7.03 -6.74 -16.76
C ASP A 335 -6.92 -5.22 -16.56
N ALA A 336 -5.71 -4.66 -16.68
CA ALA A 336 -5.46 -3.23 -16.50
C ALA A 336 -6.00 -2.69 -15.15
N GLN A 337 -5.66 -3.38 -14.06
CA GLN A 337 -6.21 -3.09 -12.74
C GLN A 337 -5.88 -1.68 -12.23
N MET A 338 -4.66 -1.21 -12.46
CA MET A 338 -4.24 0.14 -12.08
C MET A 338 -4.95 1.20 -12.93
N ARG A 339 -5.10 0.99 -14.24
CA ARG A 339 -5.92 1.86 -15.08
C ARG A 339 -7.35 1.99 -14.55
N THR A 340 -7.96 0.86 -14.21
CA THR A 340 -9.34 0.83 -13.66
C THR A 340 -9.41 1.57 -12.34
N LEU A 341 -8.44 1.35 -11.44
CA LEU A 341 -8.38 2.05 -10.16
C LEU A 341 -8.21 3.57 -10.34
N ILE A 342 -7.31 4.01 -11.24
CA ILE A 342 -7.10 5.43 -11.55
C ILE A 342 -8.35 6.07 -12.13
N ALA A 343 -8.95 5.45 -13.15
CA ALA A 343 -10.11 6.00 -13.82
C ALA A 343 -11.30 6.16 -12.87
N THR A 344 -11.55 5.17 -12.01
CA THR A 344 -12.63 5.21 -11.03
C THR A 344 -12.36 6.21 -9.91
N GLU A 345 -11.17 6.23 -9.33
CA GLU A 345 -10.88 7.03 -8.13
C GLU A 345 -10.54 8.48 -8.42
N LEU A 346 -10.09 8.79 -9.64
CA LEU A 346 -9.80 10.16 -10.10
C LEU A 346 -10.80 10.68 -11.14
N GLU A 347 -11.87 9.92 -11.42
CA GLU A 347 -12.90 10.24 -12.41
C GLU A 347 -12.32 10.63 -13.78
N LYS A 348 -11.28 9.91 -14.23
CA LYS A 348 -10.58 10.18 -15.49
C LYS A 348 -11.16 9.35 -16.64
N ASP A 349 -11.17 9.94 -17.84
CA ASP A 349 -11.63 9.27 -19.06
C ASP A 349 -10.75 8.05 -19.39
N PHE A 350 -11.39 6.87 -19.44
CA PHE A 350 -10.76 5.60 -19.81
C PHE A 350 -10.09 5.64 -21.20
N ASN A 351 -10.60 6.43 -22.15
CA ASN A 351 -10.05 6.50 -23.50
C ASN A 351 -8.69 7.21 -23.54
N LYS A 352 -8.42 8.07 -22.55
CA LYS A 352 -7.14 8.77 -22.41
C LYS A 352 -6.04 7.84 -21.87
N LEU A 353 -6.42 6.80 -21.13
CA LEU A 353 -5.53 5.88 -20.43
C LEU A 353 -5.34 4.58 -21.23
N GLN A 354 -4.16 4.40 -21.82
CA GLN A 354 -3.83 3.25 -22.65
C GLN A 354 -2.93 2.27 -21.90
N SER A 355 -3.43 1.09 -21.51
CA SER A 355 -2.60 0.14 -20.78
C SER A 355 -1.72 -0.70 -21.70
N ILE A 356 -0.45 -0.88 -21.37
CA ILE A 356 0.47 -1.88 -21.94
C ILE A 356 0.63 -2.97 -20.89
N LEU A 357 0.25 -4.19 -21.27
CA LEU A 357 -0.05 -5.27 -20.33
C LEU A 357 0.92 -6.42 -20.51
N ASN A 358 1.70 -6.73 -19.49
CA ASN A 358 2.57 -7.90 -19.44
C ASN A 358 2.06 -8.86 -18.35
N PHE A 359 1.87 -10.14 -18.68
CA PHE A 359 1.31 -11.11 -17.73
C PHE A 359 1.76 -12.54 -18.02
N ASP A 360 2.95 -12.69 -18.61
CA ASP A 360 3.57 -13.99 -18.91
C ASP A 360 4.26 -14.61 -17.67
N GLY A 361 4.33 -13.89 -16.56
CA GLY A 361 4.92 -14.32 -15.30
C GLY A 361 6.41 -13.97 -15.15
N ASN A 362 7.01 -13.29 -16.13
CA ASN A 362 8.38 -12.81 -16.06
C ASN A 362 8.43 -11.34 -15.60
N PRO A 363 9.58 -10.87 -15.07
CA PRO A 363 9.80 -9.44 -14.89
C PRO A 363 9.64 -8.70 -16.22
N LEU A 364 9.06 -7.50 -16.16
CA LEU A 364 8.89 -6.64 -17.34
C LEU A 364 10.26 -6.29 -17.95
N THR A 365 10.40 -6.38 -19.26
CA THR A 365 11.63 -6.02 -19.98
C THR A 365 11.44 -4.71 -20.76
N ALA A 366 12.55 -4.00 -20.99
CA ALA A 366 12.54 -2.79 -21.81
C ALA A 366 12.12 -3.09 -23.25
N ASP A 367 12.63 -4.18 -23.84
CA ASP A 367 12.29 -4.63 -25.19
C ASP A 367 10.79 -4.84 -25.38
N PHE A 368 10.12 -5.48 -24.42
CA PHE A 368 8.67 -5.66 -24.47
C PHE A 368 7.93 -4.31 -24.54
N ILE A 369 8.32 -3.35 -23.69
CA ILE A 369 7.71 -2.01 -23.68
C ILE A 369 7.90 -1.32 -25.04
N VAL A 370 9.12 -1.39 -25.59
CA VAL A 370 9.47 -0.78 -26.88
C VAL A 370 8.67 -1.41 -28.01
N GLU A 371 8.63 -2.74 -28.09
CA GLU A 371 7.91 -3.47 -29.13
C GLU A 371 6.41 -3.19 -29.10
N GLU A 372 5.78 -3.27 -27.93
CA GLU A 372 4.36 -2.98 -27.76
C GLU A 372 4.01 -1.53 -28.09
N PHE A 373 4.81 -0.57 -27.64
CA PHE A 373 4.59 0.83 -27.97
C PHE A 373 4.72 1.09 -29.47
N ILE A 374 5.77 0.57 -30.12
CA ILE A 374 5.98 0.74 -31.57
C ILE A 374 4.88 0.04 -32.37
N GLY A 375 4.40 -1.12 -31.91
CA GLY A 375 3.23 -1.81 -32.48
C GLY A 375 2.01 -0.88 -32.51
N ARG A 376 1.65 -0.28 -31.38
CA ARG A 376 0.51 0.65 -31.27
C ARG A 376 0.64 1.88 -32.13
N VAL A 377 1.83 2.46 -32.19
CA VAL A 377 2.09 3.62 -33.06
C VAL A 377 1.79 3.31 -34.53
N LYS A 378 2.06 2.07 -34.98
CA LYS A 378 1.77 1.65 -36.36
C LYS A 378 0.28 1.44 -36.62
N GLU A 379 -0.47 0.99 -35.61
CA GLU A 379 -1.91 0.69 -35.72
C GLU A 379 -2.80 1.93 -35.56
N ASP A 380 -2.39 2.90 -34.73
CA ASP A 380 -3.14 4.11 -34.45
C ASP A 380 -2.66 5.28 -35.33
N GLU A 381 -3.45 5.61 -36.37
CA GLU A 381 -3.17 6.72 -37.27
C GLU A 381 -3.06 8.08 -36.54
N SER A 382 -3.79 8.27 -35.43
CA SER A 382 -3.77 9.53 -34.67
C SER A 382 -2.46 9.73 -33.93
N LEU A 383 -1.95 8.66 -33.29
CA LEU A 383 -0.61 8.62 -32.69
C LEU A 383 0.46 8.82 -33.77
N SER A 384 0.37 8.07 -34.87
CA SER A 384 1.27 8.20 -36.02
C SER A 384 1.35 9.63 -36.56
N ARG A 385 0.22 10.33 -36.70
CA ARG A 385 0.16 11.73 -37.17
C ARG A 385 0.76 12.69 -36.13
N LEU A 386 0.47 12.49 -34.85
CA LEU A 386 1.07 13.29 -33.79
C LEU A 386 2.61 13.21 -33.84
N ILE A 387 3.13 11.98 -34.00
CA ILE A 387 4.56 11.71 -34.05
C ILE A 387 5.22 12.33 -35.29
N LYS A 388 4.58 12.27 -36.46
CA LYS A 388 5.07 12.95 -37.69
C LYS A 388 5.15 14.46 -37.51
N LYS A 389 4.21 15.06 -36.76
CA LYS A 389 4.21 16.49 -36.44
C LYS A 389 5.35 16.87 -35.50
N ILE A 390 5.67 16.04 -34.51
CA ILE A 390 6.81 16.25 -33.60
C ILE A 390 8.14 16.17 -34.35
N LYS A 391 8.32 15.16 -35.23
CA LYS A 391 9.55 14.99 -36.04
C LYS A 391 9.78 16.07 -37.11
N SER A 392 8.75 16.84 -37.48
CA SER A 392 8.88 17.95 -38.44
C SER A 392 9.10 19.30 -37.76
N ALA A 393 8.91 19.38 -36.44
CA ALA A 393 9.10 20.58 -35.63
C ALA A 393 10.44 20.60 -34.85
N ALA A 394 11.10 19.44 -34.74
CA ALA A 394 12.46 19.27 -34.23
C ALA A 394 13.46 19.24 -35.39
#